data_AF-A0A2V6BWZ2-F1
#
_entry.id   AF-A0A2V6BWZ2-F1
#
_cell.length_a   1.000
_cell.length_b   1.000
_cell.length_c   1.000
_cell.angle_alpha   90.00
_cell.angle_beta   90.00
_cell.angle_gamma   90.00
#
_symmetry.space_group_name_H-M   'P 1'
#
loop_
_entity.id
_entity.type
_entity.pdbx_description
1 polymer ?
#
loop_
_entity_poly.entity_id
_entity_poly.type
_entity_poly.pdbx_seq_one_letter_code
_entity_poly.pdbx_strand_id
1 'polypeptide(L)'
;MARYTGPRTRISRRFGTPIFGQSKYLERRNYGPGVHGPKSRRKVTDYALGLLEKQKLRYYYGLMERQFRNVYERALKRRGVTGETMLQILETRLDNVVYHLGFANTRPAARQMVSHGHIRVNGRKVNIPSCALKVN
;
A
#
# COMPACT_ATOMS: atom_id res chain seq x y z
N MET A 1 11.08 -10.60 -5.95
CA MET A 1 9.83 -9.85 -6.25
C MET A 1 10.10 -8.35 -6.15
N ALA A 2 9.92 -7.60 -7.23
CA ALA A 2 10.14 -6.15 -7.21
C ALA A 2 9.10 -5.43 -6.33
N ARG A 3 9.56 -4.44 -5.56
CA ARG A 3 8.76 -3.58 -4.70
C ARG A 3 9.49 -2.27 -4.46
N TYR A 4 8.79 -1.26 -3.96
CA TYR A 4 9.45 -0.02 -3.54
C TYR A 4 10.29 -0.24 -2.28
N THR A 5 11.60 -0.04 -2.38
CA THR A 5 12.58 -0.10 -1.28
C THR A 5 13.23 1.26 -0.99
N GLY A 6 12.78 2.32 -1.66
CA GLY A 6 13.34 3.65 -1.55
C GLY A 6 12.89 4.45 -0.32
N PRO A 7 13.25 5.75 -0.26
CA PRO A 7 12.96 6.62 0.87
C PRO A 7 11.46 6.83 1.14
N ARG A 8 10.96 6.28 2.26
CA ARG A 8 9.53 6.35 2.64
C ARG A 8 9.05 7.76 3.01
N THR A 9 9.86 8.52 3.73
CA THR A 9 9.52 9.89 4.14
C THR A 9 9.33 10.82 2.94
N ARG A 10 10.10 10.60 1.86
CA ARG A 10 9.95 11.33 0.59
C ARG A 10 8.59 11.08 -0.04
N ILE A 11 8.10 9.85 0.02
CA ILE A 11 6.78 9.46 -0.50
C ILE A 11 5.67 10.07 0.37
N SER A 12 5.72 9.93 1.69
CA SER A 12 4.73 10.56 2.59
C SER A 12 4.63 12.07 2.39
N ARG A 13 5.77 12.76 2.23
CA ARG A 13 5.81 14.20 1.93
C ARG A 13 5.26 14.56 0.56
N ARG A 14 5.44 13.69 -0.45
CA ARG A 14 4.86 13.91 -1.79
C ARG A 14 3.34 13.89 -1.74
N PHE A 15 2.75 13.01 -0.94
CA PHE A 15 1.30 12.87 -0.81
C PHE A 15 0.70 13.72 0.31
N GLY A 16 1.52 14.36 1.16
CA GLY A 16 1.05 15.12 2.32
C GLY A 16 0.33 14.26 3.36
N THR A 17 0.56 12.94 3.38
CA THR A 17 -0.16 11.99 4.24
C THR A 17 0.82 10.96 4.81
N PRO A 18 0.68 10.55 6.09
CA PRO A 18 1.55 9.55 6.71
C PRO A 18 1.25 8.10 6.24
N ILE A 19 1.54 7.81 4.97
CA ILE A 19 1.27 6.51 4.32
C ILE A 19 1.91 5.31 5.04
N PHE A 20 3.11 5.49 5.59
CA PHE A 20 3.89 4.42 6.23
C PHE A 20 3.87 4.49 7.76
N GLY A 21 2.91 5.22 8.33
CA GLY A 21 2.86 5.55 9.76
C GLY A 21 3.33 6.97 10.06
N GLN A 22 3.17 7.38 11.32
CA GLN A 22 3.55 8.71 11.78
C GLN A 22 5.04 8.97 11.58
N SER A 23 5.36 10.18 11.16
CA SER A 23 6.74 10.58 10.89
C SER A 23 6.96 12.03 11.27
N LYS A 24 7.87 12.26 12.23
CA LYS A 24 8.34 13.59 12.66
C LYS A 24 8.76 14.50 11.49
N TYR A 25 9.22 13.90 10.39
CA TYR A 25 9.66 14.64 9.21
C TYR A 25 8.51 15.19 8.37
N LEU A 26 7.33 14.55 8.39
CA LEU A 26 6.15 15.07 7.70
C LEU A 26 5.62 16.30 8.43
N GLU A 27 5.59 16.27 9.76
CA GLU A 27 5.21 17.41 10.61
C GLU A 27 6.14 18.61 10.41
N ARG A 28 7.46 18.37 10.38
CA ARG A 28 8.46 19.44 10.19
C ARG A 28 8.52 20.00 8.77
N ARG A 29 8.23 19.18 7.75
CA ARG A 29 8.38 19.54 6.33
C ARG A 29 7.18 19.06 5.52
N ASN A 30 6.02 19.64 5.81
CA ASN A 30 4.74 19.32 5.15
C ASN A 30 4.60 19.97 3.76
N TYR A 31 5.57 19.74 2.90
CA TYR A 31 5.57 20.18 1.51
C TYR A 31 6.28 19.14 0.65
N GLY A 32 5.96 19.15 -0.64
CA GLY A 32 6.49 18.20 -1.63
C GLY A 32 8.03 18.11 -1.59
N PRO A 33 8.61 16.95 -1.92
CA PRO A 33 10.06 16.82 -2.00
C PRO A 33 10.64 17.59 -3.20
N GLY A 34 11.91 18.00 -3.11
CA GLY A 34 12.64 18.70 -4.17
C GLY A 34 12.77 20.21 -3.95
N VAL A 35 13.60 20.86 -4.77
CA VAL A 35 13.92 22.30 -4.66
C VAL A 35 12.67 23.18 -4.83
N HIS A 36 11.78 22.81 -5.75
CA HIS A 36 10.52 23.52 -5.98
C HIS A 36 9.39 23.13 -5.02
N GLY A 37 9.61 22.14 -4.15
CA GLY A 37 8.62 21.61 -3.22
C GLY A 37 7.94 22.68 -2.35
N PRO A 38 8.71 23.56 -1.65
CA PRO A 38 8.14 24.63 -0.83
C PRO A 38 7.29 25.63 -1.61
N LYS A 39 7.63 25.87 -2.88
CA LYS A 39 6.98 26.88 -3.74
C LYS A 39 5.89 26.30 -4.64
N SER A 40 5.68 24.99 -4.62
CA SER A 40 4.79 24.29 -5.54
C SER A 40 3.33 24.39 -5.08
N ARG A 41 2.65 25.47 -5.47
CA ARG A 41 1.17 25.61 -5.38
C ARG A 41 0.54 25.57 -6.77
N ARG A 42 0.68 24.45 -7.48
CA ARG A 42 0.02 24.26 -8.78
C ARG A 42 -1.40 23.76 -8.56
N LYS A 43 -2.36 24.32 -9.31
CA LYS A 43 -3.73 23.80 -9.38
C LYS A 43 -3.67 22.37 -9.93
N VAL A 44 -4.32 21.45 -9.24
CA VAL A 44 -4.36 20.03 -9.60
C VAL A 44 -5.53 19.82 -10.56
N THR A 45 -5.30 19.11 -11.65
CA THR A 45 -6.36 18.70 -12.58
C THR A 45 -7.07 17.46 -12.06
N ASP A 46 -8.28 17.17 -12.55
CA ASP A 46 -9.05 15.99 -12.11
C ASP A 46 -8.31 14.68 -12.40
N TYR A 47 -7.62 14.59 -13.53
CA TYR A 47 -6.74 13.47 -13.85
C TYR A 47 -5.60 13.33 -12.82
N ALA A 48 -4.94 14.45 -12.49
CA ALA A 48 -3.85 14.44 -11.52
C ALA A 48 -4.37 14.04 -10.13
N LEU A 49 -5.57 14.47 -9.74
CA LEU A 49 -6.21 14.06 -8.50
C LEU A 49 -6.44 12.54 -8.47
N GLY A 50 -7.07 11.98 -9.50
CA GLY A 50 -7.29 10.54 -9.61
C GLY A 50 -5.98 9.73 -9.61
N LEU A 51 -4.95 10.23 -10.31
CA LEU A 51 -3.63 9.61 -10.29
C LEU A 51 -3.00 9.64 -8.89
N LEU A 52 -3.11 10.76 -8.17
CA LEU A 52 -2.57 10.90 -6.82
C LEU A 52 -3.23 9.92 -5.85
N GLU A 53 -4.56 9.80 -5.86
CA GLU A 53 -5.28 8.85 -5.02
C GLU A 53 -4.93 7.39 -5.34
N LYS A 54 -4.86 7.06 -6.64
CA LYS A 54 -4.41 5.74 -7.08
C LYS A 54 -3.01 5.41 -6.57
N GLN A 55 -2.07 6.35 -6.72
CA GLN A 55 -0.69 6.14 -6.29
C GLN A 55 -0.57 6.08 -4.76
N LYS A 56 -1.36 6.86 -4.02
CA LYS A 56 -1.43 6.83 -2.55
C LYS A 56 -1.80 5.43 -2.07
N LEU A 57 -2.88 4.85 -2.60
CA LEU A 57 -3.32 3.50 -2.24
C LEU A 57 -2.29 2.43 -2.64
N ARG A 58 -1.68 2.58 -3.84
CA ARG A 58 -0.64 1.67 -4.31
C ARG A 58 0.58 1.64 -3.39
N TYR A 59 1.06 2.81 -2.93
CA TYR A 59 2.18 2.90 -2.00
C TYR A 59 1.82 2.40 -0.60
N TYR A 60 0.58 2.63 -0.14
CA TYR A 60 0.08 2.15 1.14
C TYR A 60 0.20 0.63 1.27
N TYR A 61 -0.27 -0.12 0.27
CA TYR A 61 -0.13 -1.59 0.24
C TYR A 61 1.21 -2.08 -0.31
N GLY A 62 2.10 -1.18 -0.74
CA GLY A 62 3.43 -1.53 -1.25
C GLY A 62 3.42 -2.38 -2.53
N LEU A 63 2.41 -2.20 -3.39
CA LEU A 63 2.23 -2.98 -4.63
C LEU A 63 2.88 -2.30 -5.85
N MET A 64 3.27 -3.12 -6.84
CA MET A 64 3.62 -2.60 -8.17
C MET A 64 2.36 -2.24 -8.96
N GLU A 65 2.49 -1.32 -9.92
CA GLU A 65 1.38 -0.84 -10.75
C GLU A 65 0.63 -1.98 -11.44
N ARG A 66 1.34 -2.93 -12.04
CA ARG A 66 0.74 -4.11 -12.68
C ARG A 66 -0.07 -4.96 -11.69
N GLN A 67 0.45 -5.19 -10.47
CA GLN A 67 -0.27 -5.97 -9.47
C GLN A 67 -1.51 -5.24 -8.97
N PHE A 68 -1.39 -3.93 -8.75
CA PHE A 68 -2.50 -3.09 -8.32
C PHE A 68 -3.61 -3.01 -9.38
N ARG A 69 -3.25 -2.83 -10.65
CA ARG A 69 -4.21 -2.91 -11.77
C ARG A 69 -4.91 -4.26 -11.83
N ASN A 70 -4.17 -5.36 -11.69
CA ASN A 70 -4.78 -6.70 -11.66
C ASN A 70 -5.78 -6.90 -10.51
N VAL A 71 -5.56 -6.25 -9.36
CA VAL A 71 -6.53 -6.26 -8.25
C VAL A 71 -7.80 -5.51 -8.65
N TYR A 72 -7.67 -4.34 -9.28
CA TYR A 72 -8.81 -3.57 -9.78
C TYR A 72 -9.61 -4.36 -10.83
N GLU A 73 -8.96 -4.98 -11.82
CA GLU A 73 -9.63 -5.81 -12.82
C GLU A 73 -10.38 -7.00 -12.20
N ARG A 74 -9.86 -7.58 -11.11
CA ARG A 74 -10.55 -8.64 -10.36
C ARG A 74 -11.75 -8.11 -9.58
N ALA A 75 -11.64 -6.91 -9.02
CA ALA A 75 -12.74 -6.25 -8.33
C ALA A 75 -13.87 -5.90 -9.30
N LEU A 76 -13.53 -5.41 -10.50
CA LEU A 76 -14.50 -5.03 -11.54
C LEU A 76 -15.37 -6.21 -12.01
N LYS A 77 -14.82 -7.43 -11.98
CA LYS A 77 -15.53 -8.66 -12.37
C LYS A 77 -16.46 -9.21 -11.29
N ARG A 78 -16.40 -8.68 -10.06
CA ARG A 78 -17.24 -9.12 -8.95
C ARG A 78 -18.49 -8.25 -8.89
N ARG A 79 -19.61 -8.84 -8.45
CA ARG A 79 -20.85 -8.10 -8.21
C ARG A 79 -20.69 -7.19 -6.98
N GLY A 80 -21.28 -6.01 -7.02
CA GLY A 80 -21.26 -5.03 -5.93
C GLY A 80 -20.46 -3.77 -6.28
N VAL A 81 -20.12 -2.98 -5.26
CA VAL A 81 -19.35 -1.75 -5.41
C VAL A 81 -17.87 -2.09 -5.66
N THR A 82 -17.34 -1.71 -6.83
CA THR A 82 -15.97 -2.03 -7.25
C THR A 82 -14.92 -1.52 -6.26
N GLY A 83 -15.11 -0.30 -5.73
CA GLY A 83 -14.18 0.31 -4.78
C GLY A 83 -14.07 -0.48 -3.47
N GLU A 84 -15.20 -0.85 -2.89
CA GLU A 84 -15.24 -1.67 -1.66
C GLU A 84 -14.64 -3.04 -1.90
N THR A 85 -14.99 -3.68 -3.01
CA THR A 85 -14.48 -5.00 -3.36
C THR A 85 -12.97 -4.98 -3.57
N MET A 86 -12.45 -3.92 -4.21
CA MET A 86 -11.02 -3.71 -4.38
C MET A 86 -10.31 -3.60 -3.03
N LEU A 87 -10.86 -2.80 -2.10
CA LEU A 87 -10.32 -2.67 -0.75
C LEU A 87 -10.36 -4.00 0.00
N GLN A 88 -11.46 -4.76 -0.07
CA GLN A 88 -11.55 -6.10 0.51
C GLN A 88 -10.46 -7.04 -0.02
N ILE A 89 -10.18 -7.04 -1.34
CA ILE A 89 -9.11 -7.87 -1.91
C ILE A 89 -7.73 -7.43 -1.42
N LEU A 90 -7.50 -6.13 -1.23
CA LEU A 90 -6.23 -5.60 -0.71
C LEU A 90 -6.07 -5.92 0.79
N GLU A 91 -7.14 -5.81 1.56
CA GLU A 91 -7.12 -6.03 3.01
C GLU A 91 -6.95 -7.51 3.37
N THR A 92 -7.52 -8.42 2.57
CA THR A 92 -7.43 -9.88 2.77
C THR A 92 -6.11 -10.53 2.32
N ARG A 93 -5.14 -9.74 1.86
CA ARG A 93 -3.81 -10.26 1.52
C ARG A 93 -3.08 -10.73 2.77
N LEU A 94 -2.37 -11.86 2.68
CA LEU A 94 -1.62 -12.43 3.80
C LEU A 94 -0.62 -11.45 4.42
N ASP A 95 0.15 -10.70 3.62
CA ASP A 95 1.08 -9.70 4.16
C ASP A 95 0.38 -8.56 4.92
N ASN A 96 -0.80 -8.16 4.47
CA ASN A 96 -1.57 -7.12 5.11
C ASN A 96 -2.25 -7.62 6.39
N VAL A 97 -2.82 -8.82 6.38
CA VAL A 97 -3.39 -9.45 7.58
C VAL A 97 -2.32 -9.64 8.66
N VAL A 98 -1.12 -10.12 8.31
CA VAL A 98 0.01 -10.24 9.26
C VAL A 98 0.40 -8.88 9.86
N TYR A 99 0.34 -7.80 9.08
CA TYR A 99 0.55 -6.46 9.59
C TYR A 99 -0.57 -6.02 10.55
N HIS A 100 -1.84 -6.27 10.21
CA HIS A 100 -2.98 -5.92 11.06
C HIS A 100 -3.06 -6.73 12.35
N LEU A 101 -2.58 -7.97 12.35
CA LEU A 101 -2.44 -8.80 13.55
C LEU A 101 -1.30 -8.35 14.49
N GLY A 102 -0.53 -7.33 14.11
CA GLY A 102 0.56 -6.79 14.93
C GLY A 102 1.82 -7.65 14.95
N PHE A 103 1.91 -8.70 14.12
CA PHE A 103 3.11 -9.56 14.05
C PHE A 103 4.31 -8.81 13.45
N ALA A 104 4.06 -7.71 12.73
CA ALA A 104 5.10 -6.81 12.27
C ALA A 104 4.65 -5.36 12.31
N ASN A 105 5.54 -4.48 12.78
CA ASN A 105 5.26 -3.05 12.92
C ASN A 105 5.06 -2.30 11.60
N THR A 106 5.46 -2.89 10.47
CA THR A 106 5.29 -2.27 9.14
C THR A 106 4.91 -3.31 8.10
N ARG A 107 4.10 -2.93 7.11
CA ARG A 107 3.73 -3.81 5.97
C ARG A 107 4.95 -4.42 5.25
N PRO A 108 6.05 -3.67 5.01
CA PRO A 108 7.26 -4.27 4.42
C PRO A 108 7.91 -5.34 5.29
N ALA A 109 7.86 -5.20 6.62
CA ALA A 109 8.35 -6.21 7.55
C ALA A 109 7.42 -7.45 7.58
N ALA A 110 6.10 -7.24 7.60
CA ALA A 110 5.11 -8.32 7.49
C ALA A 110 5.33 -9.14 6.21
N ARG A 111 5.54 -8.45 5.08
CA ARG A 111 5.85 -9.10 3.80
C ARG A 111 7.13 -9.92 3.85
N GLN A 112 8.19 -9.40 4.47
CA GLN A 112 9.46 -10.13 4.64
C GLN A 112 9.25 -11.38 5.50
N MET A 113 8.54 -11.25 6.61
CA MET A 113 8.21 -12.36 7.52
C MET A 113 7.46 -13.48 6.79
N VAL A 114 6.46 -13.13 5.98
CA VAL A 114 5.76 -14.10 5.12
C VAL A 114 6.72 -14.71 4.11
N SER A 115 7.48 -13.91 3.35
CA SER A 115 8.40 -14.42 2.32
C SER A 115 9.49 -15.36 2.86
N HIS A 116 9.95 -15.14 4.10
CA HIS A 116 10.90 -16.02 4.77
C HIS A 116 10.24 -17.28 5.33
N GLY A 117 8.91 -17.35 5.32
CA GLY A 117 8.14 -18.53 5.69
C GLY A 117 7.95 -18.70 7.19
N HIS A 118 7.96 -17.60 7.96
CA HIS A 118 7.65 -17.62 9.39
C HIS A 118 6.15 -17.78 9.68
N ILE A 119 5.29 -17.67 8.67
CA ILE A 119 3.83 -17.72 8.82
C ILE A 119 3.27 -19.06 8.35
N ARG A 120 2.35 -19.61 9.14
CA ARG A 120 1.52 -20.75 8.77
C ARG A 120 0.06 -20.32 8.70
N VAL A 121 -0.67 -20.78 7.70
CA VAL A 121 -2.12 -20.57 7.52
C VAL A 121 -2.76 -21.95 7.52
N ASN A 122 -3.73 -22.19 8.42
CA ASN A 122 -4.41 -23.48 8.58
C ASN A 122 -3.41 -24.67 8.70
N GLY A 123 -2.38 -24.51 9.53
CA GLY A 123 -1.34 -25.53 9.76
C GLY A 123 -0.28 -25.66 8.66
N ARG A 124 -0.46 -25.05 7.48
CA ARG A 124 0.49 -25.14 6.35
C ARG A 124 1.37 -23.90 6.25
N LYS A 125 2.66 -24.07 5.95
CA LYS A 125 3.60 -22.96 5.70
C LYS A 125 3.20 -22.23 4.42
N VAL A 126 2.98 -20.91 4.50
CA VAL A 126 2.66 -20.07 3.34
C VAL A 126 3.69 -18.96 3.23
N ASN A 127 4.44 -18.94 2.14
CA ASN A 127 5.52 -17.98 1.89
C ASN A 127 5.19 -16.94 0.79
N ILE A 128 3.93 -16.90 0.33
CA ILE A 128 3.47 -16.02 -0.74
C ILE A 128 2.71 -14.82 -0.11
N PRO A 129 3.28 -13.61 -0.09
CA PRO A 129 2.63 -12.42 0.47
C PRO A 129 1.30 -12.05 -0.19
N SER A 130 1.14 -12.37 -1.47
CA SER A 130 -0.07 -12.09 -2.25
C SER A 130 -1.15 -13.16 -2.11
N CYS A 131 -0.98 -14.15 -1.23
CA CYS A 131 -2.02 -15.12 -0.93
C CYS A 131 -3.26 -14.38 -0.40
N ALA A 132 -4.41 -14.64 -1.01
CA ALA A 132 -5.68 -14.07 -0.57
C ALA A 132 -6.31 -15.00 0.46
N LEU A 133 -6.54 -14.49 1.66
CA LEU A 133 -7.19 -15.22 2.74
C LEU A 133 -8.70 -15.20 2.53
N LYS A 134 -9.35 -16.30 2.89
CA LYS A 134 -10.80 -16.44 2.89
C LYS A 134 -11.26 -16.66 4.34
N VAL A 135 -12.46 -16.18 4.63
CA VAL A 135 -13.15 -16.55 5.87
C VAL A 135 -13.50 -18.04 5.74
N ASN A 136 -13.21 -18.81 6.79
CA ASN A 136 -13.60 -20.22 6.90
C ASN A 136 -15.03 -20.32 7.42
#